data_AF-A0A9E4C1M5-F1
#
_entry.id   AF-A0A9E4C1M5-F1
#
_cell.length_a   1.000
_cell.length_b   1.000
_cell.length_c   1.000
_cell.angle_alpha   90.00
_cell.angle_beta   90.00
_cell.angle_gamma   90.00
#
_symmetry.space_group_name_H-M   'P 1'
#
loop_
_entity.id
_entity.type
_entity.pdbx_description
1 polymer ?
#
loop_
_entity_poly.entity_id
_entity_poly.type
_entity_poly.pdbx_seq_one_letter_code
_entity_poly.pdbx_strand_id
1 'polypeptide(L)'
;NRNMRFIVGAECELFNNLRPEPDPLPSGYLLDGTTWVLASQVANDSAYLGYALTTNVGMRWIRNNLDGSPASSELLSFITVYAGLGTER
;
A
#
# COMPACT_ATOMS: atom_id res chain seq x y z
N ASN A 1 4.34 29.36 -3.75
CA ASN A 1 3.31 28.46 -3.20
C ASN A 1 3.84 27.04 -3.13
N ARG A 2 3.94 26.49 -1.93
CA ARG A 2 4.21 25.06 -1.70
C ARG A 2 2.99 24.48 -0.99
N ASN A 3 2.43 23.41 -1.54
CA ASN A 3 1.34 22.69 -0.88
C ASN A 3 1.83 21.29 -0.53
N MET A 4 1.67 20.90 0.73
CA MET A 4 2.11 19.60 1.22
C MET A 4 0.91 18.88 1.83
N ARG A 5 0.60 17.70 1.32
CA ARG A 5 -0.50 16.87 1.78
C ARG A 5 0.03 15.56 2.32
N PHE A 6 -0.46 15.18 3.50
CA PHE A 6 -0.17 13.90 4.11
C PHE A 6 -1.42 13.01 4.06
N ILE A 7 -1.23 11.76 3.69
CA ILE A 7 -2.29 10.76 3.54
C ILE A 7 -1.85 9.53 4.32
N VAL A 8 -2.75 8.98 5.14
CA VAL A 8 -2.55 7.71 5.85
C VAL A 8 -3.81 6.86 5.69
N GLY A 9 -3.62 5.55 5.61
CA GLY A 9 -4.68 4.56 5.48
C GLY A 9 -4.33 3.26 6.17
N ALA A 10 -5.34 2.57 6.68
CA ALA A 10 -5.22 1.25 7.27
C ALA A 10 -6.38 0.39 6.77
N GLU A 11 -6.07 -0.82 6.33
CA GLU A 11 -7.04 -1.82 5.89
C GLU A 11 -6.76 -3.12 6.64
N CYS A 12 -7.84 -3.83 6.98
CA CYS A 12 -7.80 -5.14 7.60
C CYS A 12 -8.73 -6.06 6.82
N GLU A 13 -8.20 -7.17 6.35
CA GLU A 13 -8.91 -8.18 5.57
C GLU A 13 -8.91 -9.49 6.34
N LEU A 14 -10.09 -10.08 6.48
CA LEU A 14 -10.33 -11.34 7.16
C LEU A 14 -10.80 -12.35 6.11
N PHE A 15 -10.05 -13.43 5.93
CA PHE A 15 -10.39 -14.52 5.03
C PHE A 15 -10.78 -15.76 5.84
N ASN A 16 -11.97 -16.29 5.56
CA ASN A 16 -12.45 -17.54 6.16
C ASN A 16 -13.05 -18.43 5.06
N ASN A 17 -12.53 -19.65 4.94
CA ASN A 17 -12.94 -20.61 3.92
C ASN A 17 -14.30 -21.27 4.26
N LEU A 18 -14.80 -21.10 5.48
CA LEU A 18 -16.10 -21.58 5.99
C LEU A 18 -16.37 -23.09 5.74
N ARG A 19 -15.34 -23.84 5.38
CA ARG A 19 -15.37 -25.27 5.10
C ARG A 19 -14.51 -25.97 6.15
N PRO A 20 -14.99 -27.11 6.69
CA PRO A 20 -14.17 -27.91 7.58
C PRO A 20 -12.86 -28.27 6.87
N GLU A 21 -11.75 -28.07 7.59
CA GLU A 21 -10.41 -28.37 7.09
C GLU A 21 -10.36 -29.83 6.59
N PRO A 22 -10.17 -30.06 5.29
CA PRO A 22 -10.11 -31.42 4.77
C PRO A 22 -8.80 -32.08 5.22
N ASP A 23 -8.91 -33.29 5.79
CA ASP A 23 -7.76 -34.14 6.14
C ASP A 23 -7.68 -35.33 5.14
N PRO A 24 -6.65 -35.43 4.29
CA PRO A 24 -5.44 -34.59 4.22
C PRO A 24 -5.66 -33.27 3.46
N LEU A 25 -4.91 -32.24 3.87
CA LEU A 25 -4.90 -30.92 3.22
C LEU A 25 -4.48 -31.05 1.73
N PRO A 26 -5.37 -30.75 0.75
CA PRO A 26 -4.98 -30.77 -0.65
C PRO A 26 -4.00 -29.63 -0.95
N SER A 27 -3.03 -29.89 -1.84
CA SER A 27 -2.06 -28.88 -2.27
C SER A 27 -2.78 -27.67 -2.90
N GLY A 28 -2.75 -26.52 -2.23
CA GLY A 28 -3.45 -25.30 -2.66
C GLY A 28 -4.68 -24.93 -1.82
N TYR A 29 -4.97 -25.62 -0.72
CA TYR A 29 -5.98 -25.17 0.24
C TYR A 29 -5.53 -23.85 0.90
N LEU A 30 -6.29 -22.77 0.69
CA LEU A 30 -6.08 -21.50 1.37
C LEU A 30 -6.67 -21.62 2.77
N LEU A 31 -5.78 -21.60 3.76
CA LEU A 31 -6.17 -21.55 5.17
C LEU A 31 -6.76 -20.18 5.52
N ASP A 32 -7.56 -20.18 6.58
CA ASP A 32 -8.10 -18.96 7.16
C ASP A 32 -6.95 -18.01 7.54
N GLY A 33 -7.17 -16.72 7.38
CA GLY A 33 -6.10 -15.77 7.51
C GLY A 33 -6.56 -14.34 7.71
N THR A 34 -5.66 -13.53 8.26
CA THR A 34 -5.87 -12.09 8.44
C THR A 34 -4.73 -11.34 7.77
N THR A 35 -5.09 -10.36 6.94
CA THR A 35 -4.15 -9.46 6.29
C THR A 35 -4.35 -8.04 6.79
N TRP A 36 -3.26 -7.42 7.21
CA TRP A 36 -3.22 -6.01 7.59
C TRP A 36 -2.44 -5.23 6.54
N VAL A 37 -2.98 -4.12 6.08
CA VAL A 37 -2.32 -3.21 5.14
C VAL A 37 -2.31 -1.82 5.77
N LEU A 38 -1.12 -1.28 6.01
CA LEU A 38 -0.94 0.12 6.37
C LEU A 38 -0.31 0.87 5.21
N ALA A 39 -0.83 2.04 4.88
CA ALA A 39 -0.30 2.90 3.84
C ALA A 39 -0.10 4.32 4.36
N SER A 40 0.97 4.96 3.93
CA SER A 40 1.17 6.39 4.15
C SER A 40 1.83 7.03 2.94
N GLN A 41 1.50 8.29 2.68
CA GLN A 41 2.00 9.04 1.53
C GLN A 41 2.12 10.52 1.87
N VAL A 42 3.22 11.12 1.43
CA VAL A 42 3.43 12.56 1.39
C VAL A 42 3.38 13.00 -0.06
N ALA A 43 2.54 13.98 -0.36
CA ALA A 43 2.48 14.67 -1.64
C ALA A 43 2.98 16.10 -1.47
N ASN A 44 3.96 16.51 -2.27
CA ASN A 44 4.45 17.88 -2.34
C ASN A 44 4.21 18.43 -3.74
N ASP A 45 3.50 19.55 -3.80
CA ASP A 45 3.35 20.34 -5.02
C ASP A 45 4.17 21.62 -4.91
N SER A 46 5.04 21.84 -5.89
CA SER A 46 5.93 23.00 -5.94
C SER A 46 6.04 23.53 -7.36
N ALA A 47 5.81 24.83 -7.52
CA ALA A 47 6.20 25.56 -8.72
C ALA A 47 7.69 25.91 -8.63
N TYR A 48 8.52 25.41 -9.55
CA TYR A 48 9.95 25.71 -9.61
C TYR A 48 10.35 26.05 -11.04
N LEU A 49 10.93 27.24 -11.27
CA LEU A 49 11.43 27.70 -12.58
C LEU A 49 10.40 27.65 -13.73
N GLY A 50 9.13 27.95 -13.47
CA GLY A 50 8.09 27.87 -14.50
C GLY A 50 7.66 26.44 -14.83
N TYR A 51 8.01 25.44 -14.01
CA TYR A 51 7.50 24.07 -14.07
C TYR A 51 6.66 23.77 -12.83
N ALA A 52 5.55 23.04 -13.04
CA ALA A 52 4.78 22.44 -11.96
C ALA A 52 5.37 21.07 -11.64
N LEU A 53 6.02 20.93 -10.48
CA LEU A 53 6.51 19.65 -9.98
C LEU A 53 5.59 19.15 -8.87
N THR A 54 5.05 17.94 -9.07
CA THR A 54 4.31 17.22 -8.04
C THR A 54 5.07 15.94 -7.68
N THR A 55 5.61 15.89 -6.47
CA THR A 55 6.32 14.73 -5.93
C THR A 55 5.43 13.98 -4.95
N ASN A 56 5.25 12.68 -5.14
CA ASN A 56 4.56 11.80 -4.23
C ASN A 56 5.55 10.74 -3.72
N VAL A 57 5.66 10.61 -2.40
CA VAL A 57 6.47 9.58 -1.75
C VAL A 57 5.55 8.80 -0.84
N GLY A 58 5.52 7.47 -0.98
CA GLY A 58 4.66 6.62 -0.19
C GLY A 58 5.33 5.33 0.26
N MET A 59 4.77 4.76 1.32
CA MET A 59 5.12 3.45 1.83
C MET A 59 3.84 2.66 2.14
N ARG A 60 3.87 1.37 1.83
CA ARG A 60 2.82 0.40 2.12
C ARG A 60 3.45 -0.77 2.86
N TRP A 61 2.96 -1.05 4.05
CA TRP A 61 3.34 -2.20 4.85
C TRP A 61 2.18 -3.19 4.85
N ILE A 62 2.46 -4.43 4.49
CA ILE A 62 1.48 -5.52 4.42
C ILE A 62 1.96 -6.61 5.35
N ARG A 63 1.07 -7.07 6.23
CA ARG A 63 1.32 -8.20 7.12
C ARG A 63 0.25 -9.26 6.88
N ASN A 64 0.67 -10.42 6.42
CA ASN A 64 -0.18 -11.57 6.16
C ASN A 64 0.02 -12.60 7.28
N ASN A 65 -1.06 -12.98 7.96
CA ASN A 65 -1.06 -14.08 8.90
C ASN A 65 -2.02 -15.15 8.39
N LEU A 66 -1.47 -16.24 7.84
CA LEU A 66 -2.24 -17.38 7.35
C LEU A 66 -2.09 -18.50 8.36
N ASP A 67 -3.18 -19.12 8.77
CA ASP A 67 -3.10 -20.32 9.59
C ASP A 67 -2.30 -21.40 8.81
N GLY A 68 -1.39 -22.10 9.46
CA GLY A 68 -0.54 -23.12 8.82
C GLY A 68 0.67 -22.61 8.02
N SER A 69 0.90 -21.30 7.91
CA SER A 69 2.11 -20.72 7.28
C SER A 69 2.74 -19.66 8.18
N PRO A 70 4.07 -19.49 8.20
CA PRO A 70 4.69 -18.40 8.93
C PRO A 70 4.17 -17.04 8.45
N ALA A 71 3.91 -16.13 9.39
CA ALA A 71 3.47 -14.79 9.08
C ALA A 71 4.46 -14.10 8.11
N SER A 72 3.93 -13.56 7.01
CA SER A 72 4.71 -12.81 6.01
C SER A 72 4.55 -11.32 6.26
N SER A 73 5.63 -10.58 6.04
CA SER A 73 5.64 -9.12 6.13
C SER A 73 6.32 -8.55 4.89
N GLU A 74 5.62 -7.65 4.21
CA GLU A 74 6.09 -6.99 3.01
C GLU A 74 6.06 -5.47 3.22
N LEU A 75 7.14 -4.80 2.82
CA LEU A 75 7.23 -3.34 2.84
C LEU A 75 7.54 -2.87 1.43
N LEU A 76 6.60 -2.14 0.83
CA LEU A 76 6.74 -1.53 -0.48
C LEU A 76 6.89 -0.01 -0.32
N SER A 77 7.98 0.56 -0.82
CA SER A 77 8.14 2.00 -0.93
C SER A 77 8.04 2.42 -2.40
N PHE A 78 7.42 3.56 -2.65
CA PHE A 78 7.29 4.12 -4.00
C PHE A 78 7.49 5.62 -4.00
N ILE A 79 8.11 6.10 -5.08
CA ILE A 79 8.31 7.52 -5.34
C ILE A 79 7.80 7.79 -6.75
N THR A 80 6.92 8.77 -6.90
CA THR A 80 6.35 9.19 -8.16
C THR A 80 6.54 10.68 -8.32
N VAL A 81 7.18 11.11 -9.40
CA VAL A 81 7.41 12.53 -9.69
C VAL A 81 6.71 12.87 -11.00
N TYR A 82 5.83 13.86 -10.96
CA TYR A 82 5.23 14.47 -12.13
C TYR A 82 5.91 15.81 -12.37
N ALA A 83 6.31 16.07 -13.61
CA ALA A 83 6.83 17.36 -14.05
C ALA A 83 6.00 17.84 -15.25
N GLY A 84 5.43 19.04 -15.15
CA GLY A 84 4.69 19.69 -16.22
C GLY A 84 5.23 21.08 -16.53
N LEU A 85 5.07 21.52 -17.79
CA LEU A 85 5.31 22.92 -18.17
C LEU A 85 4.33 23.80 -17.37
N GLY A 86 4.85 24.67 -16.53
CA GLY A 86 4.04 25.65 -15.82
C GLY A 86 3.52 26.65 -16.84
N THR A 87 2.21 26.66 -17.02
CA THR A 87 1.58 27.68 -17.87
C THR A 87 1.74 29.02 -17.15
N GLU A 88 2.64 29.85 -17.67
CA GLU A 88 2.60 31.28 -17.44
C GLU A 88 1.20 31.76 -17.86
N ARG A 89 0.40 32.23 -16.90
CA ARG A 89 -0.72 33.13 -17.17
C ARG A 89 -0.41 34.46 -16.53
#